data_AF-A0A7J9ATX7-F1
#
_entry.id   AF-A0A7J9ATX7-F1
#
_cell.length_a   1.000
_cell.length_b   1.000
_cell.length_c   1.000
_cell.angle_alpha   90.00
_cell.angle_beta   90.00
_cell.angle_gamma   90.00
#
_symmetry.space_group_name_H-M   'P 1'
#
loop_
_entity.id
_entity.type
_entity.pdbx_description
1 polymer ?
#
loop_
_entity_poly.entity_id
_entity_poly.type
_entity_poly.pdbx_seq_one_letter_code
_entity_poly.pdbx_strand_id
1 'polypeptide(L)'
;MAEQLTKTFQGAAAEETTPQFDPQQYYSTMQQVMQNPQFMTMAERLGNALMQDPAMSTMLDSLANPQQKDQIEERMARIKEDPSLKPILEEIESGGPAAMMRYWNDKDVLQKLGEAMGLAVTGDAATSAGNSAADEEDEAGNEDESIVHHCASVGDVEGLKTALSSGADKDEEDSEGRTALHFACGYGEVI
;
A
#
# COMPACT_ATOMS: atom_id res chain seq x y z
N MET A 1 36.18 23.26 -5.71
CA MET A 1 35.14 22.63 -6.57
C MET A 1 33.85 22.41 -5.77
N ALA A 2 33.33 23.43 -5.08
CA ALA A 2 32.09 23.34 -4.28
C ALA A 2 31.10 24.47 -4.57
N GLU A 3 31.38 25.33 -5.55
CA GLU A 3 30.57 26.52 -5.85
C GLU A 3 29.66 26.37 -7.08
N GLN A 4 29.70 25.22 -7.78
CA GLN A 4 28.81 24.97 -8.93
C GLN A 4 27.47 24.31 -8.56
N LEU A 5 27.34 23.78 -7.34
CA LEU A 5 26.14 23.06 -6.88
C LEU A 5 25.03 23.97 -6.34
N THR A 6 25.34 25.21 -5.93
CA THR A 6 24.33 26.12 -5.37
C THR A 6 23.66 26.99 -6.43
N LYS A 7 24.26 27.12 -7.62
CA LYS A 7 23.75 28.01 -8.67
C LYS A 7 22.68 27.36 -9.58
N THR A 8 22.51 26.05 -9.51
CA THR A 8 21.45 25.32 -10.22
C THR A 8 20.12 25.28 -9.46
N PHE A 9 20.07 25.71 -8.19
CA PHE A 9 18.87 25.60 -7.36
C PHE A 9 18.04 26.89 -7.24
N GLN A 10 18.49 28.01 -7.80
CA GLN A 10 17.75 29.28 -7.74
C GLN A 10 17.74 29.98 -9.10
N GLY A 11 16.74 29.66 -9.92
CA GLY A 11 16.39 30.43 -11.10
C GLY A 11 15.49 29.68 -12.07
N ALA A 12 14.30 30.23 -12.30
CA ALA A 12 13.23 29.80 -13.22
C ALA A 12 12.36 28.65 -12.68
N ALA A 13 11.24 28.93 -12.02
CA ALA A 13 9.97 29.37 -12.62
C ALA A 13 9.44 28.35 -13.65
N ALA A 14 8.35 27.68 -13.26
CA ALA A 14 7.35 27.00 -14.08
C ALA A 14 7.85 26.28 -15.33
N GLU A 15 7.84 24.95 -15.34
CA GLU A 15 7.13 24.12 -16.33
C GLU A 15 7.09 22.67 -15.81
N GLU A 16 5.93 22.03 -15.94
CA GLU A 16 5.70 20.59 -15.75
C GLU A 16 6.56 19.78 -16.73
N THR A 17 7.83 19.60 -16.41
CA THR A 17 8.72 18.72 -17.18
C THR A 17 8.63 17.33 -16.57
N THR A 18 7.80 16.48 -17.17
CA THR A 18 7.94 15.03 -17.06
C THR A 18 9.42 14.67 -17.21
N PRO A 19 10.03 13.93 -16.26
CA PRO A 19 11.45 13.62 -16.33
C PRO A 19 11.73 12.89 -17.65
N GLN A 20 12.50 13.56 -18.52
CA GLN A 20 12.86 13.04 -19.82
C GLN A 20 13.80 11.84 -19.61
N PHE A 21 13.24 10.64 -19.69
CA PHE A 21 14.00 9.40 -19.58
C PHE A 21 14.86 9.25 -20.84
N ASP A 22 16.11 9.69 -20.78
CA ASP A 22 17.09 9.49 -21.84
C ASP A 22 17.71 8.09 -21.67
N PRO A 23 17.38 7.12 -22.55
CA PRO A 23 17.84 5.75 -22.40
C PRO A 23 19.37 5.62 -22.44
N GLN A 24 20.06 6.50 -23.17
CA GLN A 24 21.52 6.46 -23.28
C GLN A 24 22.18 6.95 -21.99
N GLN A 25 21.63 8.01 -21.39
CA GLN A 25 22.06 8.49 -20.07
C GLN A 25 21.78 7.43 -19.00
N TYR A 26 20.66 6.73 -19.08
CA TYR A 26 20.35 5.64 -18.15
C TYR A 26 21.39 4.51 -18.23
N TYR A 27 21.71 4.02 -19.44
CA TYR A 27 22.72 2.96 -19.60
C TYR A 27 24.11 3.39 -19.15
N SER A 28 24.55 4.62 -19.48
CA SER A 28 25.85 5.12 -19.06
C SER A 28 25.92 5.34 -17.54
N THR A 29 24.86 5.88 -16.95
CA THR A 29 24.73 6.06 -15.50
C THR A 29 24.73 4.70 -14.81
N MET A 30 23.97 3.73 -15.31
CA MET A 30 23.93 2.37 -14.75
C MET A 30 25.30 1.69 -14.85
N GLN A 31 26.03 1.87 -15.96
CA GLN A 31 27.38 1.34 -16.13
C GLN A 31 28.41 2.01 -15.20
N GLN A 32 28.26 3.31 -14.96
CA GLN A 32 29.11 4.06 -14.03
C GLN A 32 28.84 3.68 -12.57
N VAL A 33 27.57 3.46 -12.25
CA VAL A 33 27.10 2.98 -10.95
C VAL A 33 27.59 1.55 -10.69
N MET A 34 27.55 0.65 -11.67
CA MET A 34 28.12 -0.70 -11.56
C MET A 34 29.64 -0.71 -11.41
N GLN A 35 30.34 0.25 -12.01
CA GLN A 35 31.79 0.42 -11.85
C GLN A 35 32.18 1.03 -10.49
N ASN A 36 31.20 1.52 -9.72
CA ASN A 36 31.47 2.07 -8.41
C ASN A 36 31.52 0.94 -7.36
N PRO A 37 32.69 0.63 -6.78
CA PRO A 37 32.83 -0.46 -5.82
C PRO A 37 32.01 -0.23 -4.54
N GLN A 38 31.74 1.02 -4.16
CA GLN A 38 30.85 1.34 -3.03
C GLN A 38 29.40 1.03 -3.35
N PHE A 39 28.95 1.29 -4.58
CA PHE A 39 27.61 0.91 -5.00
C PHE A 39 27.48 -0.61 -5.11
N MET A 40 28.48 -1.30 -5.67
CA MET A 40 28.45 -2.76 -5.80
C MET A 40 28.37 -3.45 -4.42
N THR A 41 29.17 -3.00 -3.45
CA THR A 41 29.09 -3.50 -2.07
C THR A 41 27.76 -3.15 -1.38
N MET A 42 27.18 -1.98 -1.65
CA MET A 42 25.86 -1.62 -1.13
C MET A 42 24.74 -2.43 -1.78
N ALA A 43 24.82 -2.71 -3.07
CA ALA A 43 23.88 -3.53 -3.82
C ALA A 43 23.97 -5.01 -3.40
N GLU A 44 25.18 -5.54 -3.21
CA GLU A 44 25.39 -6.89 -2.63
C GLU A 44 24.82 -6.97 -1.22
N ARG A 45 25.04 -5.95 -0.39
CA ARG A 45 24.48 -5.90 0.97
C ARG A 45 22.95 -5.80 0.94
N LEU A 46 22.38 -5.00 0.05
CA LEU A 46 20.93 -4.89 -0.14
C LEU A 46 20.33 -6.20 -0.63
N GLY A 47 20.93 -6.83 -1.64
CA GLY A 47 20.49 -8.12 -2.17
C GLY A 47 20.60 -9.24 -1.12
N ASN A 48 21.67 -9.24 -0.33
CA ASN A 48 21.84 -10.19 0.77
C ASN A 48 20.87 -9.91 1.92
N ALA A 49 20.56 -8.64 2.21
CA ALA A 49 19.54 -8.27 3.19
C ALA A 49 18.13 -8.68 2.74
N LEU A 50 17.79 -8.51 1.47
CA LEU A 50 16.52 -8.97 0.88
C LEU A 50 16.43 -10.50 0.88
N MET A 51 17.51 -11.22 0.55
CA MET A 51 17.53 -12.69 0.63
C MET A 51 17.47 -13.22 2.06
N GLN A 52 18.02 -12.48 3.02
CA GLN A 52 17.95 -12.83 4.44
C GLN A 52 16.66 -12.34 5.11
N ASP A 53 15.82 -11.58 4.40
CA ASP A 53 14.52 -11.17 4.89
C ASP A 53 13.64 -12.42 5.05
N PRO A 54 13.20 -12.77 6.27
CA PRO A 54 12.37 -13.94 6.50
C PRO A 54 11.06 -13.92 5.68
N ALA A 55 10.49 -12.73 5.43
CA ALA A 55 9.29 -12.59 4.63
C ALA A 55 9.57 -12.92 3.15
N MET A 56 10.68 -12.43 2.61
CA MET A 56 11.05 -12.68 1.21
C MET A 56 11.53 -14.12 0.99
N SER A 57 12.26 -14.72 1.95
CA SER A 57 12.61 -16.15 1.91
C SER A 57 11.36 -17.02 1.93
N THR A 58 10.40 -16.71 2.80
CA THR A 58 9.12 -17.43 2.86
C THR A 58 8.38 -17.36 1.53
N MET A 59 8.36 -16.18 0.89
CA MET A 59 7.78 -16.00 -0.44
C MET A 59 8.53 -16.75 -1.54
N LEU A 60 9.86 -16.72 -1.54
CA LEU A 60 10.68 -17.43 -2.54
C LEU A 60 10.58 -18.95 -2.38
N ASP A 61 10.59 -19.46 -1.14
CA ASP A 61 10.40 -20.88 -0.83
C ASP A 61 8.99 -21.35 -1.20
N SER A 62 8.01 -20.45 -1.05
CA SER A 62 6.65 -20.63 -1.54
C SER A 62 6.61 -20.80 -3.06
N LEU A 63 7.27 -19.91 -3.80
CA LEU A 63 7.36 -19.95 -5.27
C LEU A 63 8.19 -21.13 -5.80
N ALA A 64 9.25 -21.52 -5.09
CA ALA A 64 10.14 -22.61 -5.46
C ALA A 64 9.57 -24.00 -5.12
N ASN A 65 8.52 -24.07 -4.30
CA ASN A 65 7.90 -25.33 -3.91
C ASN A 65 7.02 -25.88 -5.05
N PRO A 66 7.29 -27.08 -5.59
CA PRO A 66 6.49 -27.65 -6.67
C PRO A 66 5.03 -27.91 -6.26
N GLN A 67 4.75 -28.10 -4.96
CA GLN A 67 3.40 -28.27 -4.41
C GLN A 67 2.62 -26.95 -4.33
N GLN A 68 3.32 -25.82 -4.18
CA GLN A 68 2.71 -24.51 -4.18
C GLN A 68 2.56 -23.95 -5.59
N LYS A 69 3.40 -24.39 -6.53
CA LYS A 69 3.27 -24.07 -7.95
C LYS A 69 1.86 -24.37 -8.48
N ASP A 70 1.30 -25.53 -8.14
CA ASP A 70 -0.07 -25.89 -8.54
C ASP A 70 -1.12 -24.93 -7.95
N GLN A 71 -0.94 -24.52 -6.68
CA GLN A 71 -1.81 -23.55 -6.01
C GLN A 71 -1.69 -22.14 -6.62
N ILE A 72 -0.47 -21.72 -6.98
CA ILE A 72 -0.20 -20.43 -7.62
C ILE A 72 -0.77 -20.43 -9.05
N GLU A 73 -0.63 -21.53 -9.78
CA GLU A 73 -1.18 -21.70 -11.13
C GLU A 73 -2.73 -21.68 -11.09
N GLU A 74 -3.34 -22.35 -10.11
CA GLU A 74 -4.79 -22.31 -9.90
C GLU A 74 -5.27 -20.89 -9.57
N ARG A 75 -4.55 -20.16 -8.69
CA ARG A 75 -4.86 -18.76 -8.39
C ARG A 75 -4.70 -17.87 -9.62
N MET A 76 -3.65 -18.07 -10.41
CA MET A 76 -3.44 -17.34 -11.66
C MET A 76 -4.52 -17.63 -12.70
N ALA A 77 -4.99 -18.88 -12.78
CA ALA A 77 -6.13 -19.24 -13.63
C ALA A 77 -7.41 -18.55 -13.18
N ARG A 78 -7.69 -18.54 -11.87
CA ARG A 78 -8.85 -17.82 -11.30
C ARG A 78 -8.79 -16.31 -11.55
N ILE A 79 -7.62 -15.70 -11.39
CA ILE A 79 -7.38 -14.28 -11.70
C ILE A 79 -7.68 -13.97 -13.16
N LYS A 80 -7.24 -14.84 -14.07
CA LYS A 80 -7.45 -14.68 -15.52
C LYS A 80 -8.92 -14.89 -15.92
N GLU A 81 -9.64 -15.73 -15.19
CA GLU A 81 -11.06 -16.01 -15.39
C GLU A 81 -11.98 -15.02 -14.65
N ASP A 82 -11.44 -14.19 -13.76
CA ASP A 82 -12.20 -13.21 -12.99
C ASP A 82 -12.76 -12.12 -13.93
N PRO A 83 -14.10 -11.91 -13.97
CA PRO A 83 -14.73 -10.91 -14.82
C PRO A 83 -14.25 -9.47 -14.58
N SER A 84 -13.81 -9.16 -13.36
CA SER A 84 -13.35 -7.84 -12.96
C SER A 84 -11.89 -7.57 -13.35
N LEU A 85 -11.05 -8.60 -13.32
CA LEU A 85 -9.61 -8.49 -13.63
C LEU A 85 -9.30 -8.78 -15.09
N LYS A 86 -10.12 -9.59 -15.76
CA LYS A 86 -9.96 -9.93 -17.19
C LYS A 86 -9.76 -8.71 -18.11
N PRO A 87 -10.58 -7.64 -18.07
CA PRO A 87 -10.37 -6.48 -18.95
C PRO A 87 -9.05 -5.74 -18.64
N ILE A 88 -8.66 -5.69 -17.37
CA ILE A 88 -7.41 -5.06 -16.93
C ILE A 88 -6.21 -5.87 -17.44
N LEU A 89 -6.26 -7.20 -17.31
CA LEU A 89 -5.18 -8.08 -17.77
C LEU A 89 -5.03 -8.04 -19.29
N GLU A 90 -6.15 -8.01 -20.03
CA GLU A 90 -6.13 -7.85 -21.49
C GLU A 90 -5.57 -6.48 -21.90
N GLU A 91 -5.87 -5.42 -21.15
CA GLU A 91 -5.35 -4.07 -21.40
C GLU A 91 -3.86 -3.95 -21.03
N ILE A 92 -3.39 -4.66 -20.00
CA ILE A 92 -1.96 -4.79 -19.68
C ILE A 92 -1.22 -5.58 -20.76
N GLU A 93 -1.79 -6.70 -21.23
CA GLU A 93 -1.21 -7.53 -22.29
C GLU A 93 -1.13 -6.76 -23.63
N SER A 94 -2.18 -5.99 -23.96
CA SER A 94 -2.24 -5.17 -25.16
C SER A 94 -1.44 -3.87 -25.07
N GLY A 95 -1.46 -3.20 -23.91
CA GLY A 95 -0.88 -1.87 -23.69
C GLY A 95 0.57 -1.91 -23.21
N GLY A 96 1.09 -3.11 -22.91
CA GLY A 96 2.48 -3.33 -22.52
C GLY A 96 2.87 -2.59 -21.24
N PRO A 97 4.16 -2.22 -21.08
CA PRO A 97 4.68 -1.62 -19.86
C PRO A 97 3.98 -0.31 -19.46
N ALA A 98 3.40 0.42 -20.41
CA ALA A 98 2.70 1.68 -20.14
C ALA A 98 1.34 1.46 -19.45
N ALA A 99 0.57 0.46 -19.91
CA ALA A 99 -0.67 0.06 -19.24
C ALA A 99 -0.38 -0.54 -17.88
N MET A 100 0.67 -1.36 -17.77
CA MET A 100 1.13 -1.87 -16.48
C MET A 100 1.45 -0.72 -15.50
N MET A 101 2.15 0.33 -15.93
CA MET A 101 2.44 1.48 -15.06
C MET A 101 1.19 2.24 -14.60
N ARG A 102 0.17 2.33 -15.46
CA ARG A 102 -1.11 2.94 -15.10
C ARG A 102 -1.77 2.18 -13.96
N TYR A 103 -1.90 0.85 -14.11
CA TYR A 103 -2.50 -0.02 -13.10
C TYR A 103 -1.60 -0.24 -11.88
N TRP A 104 -0.29 -0.07 -12.03
CA TRP A 104 0.65 -0.10 -10.91
C TRP A 104 0.44 1.08 -9.94
N ASN A 105 -0.07 2.21 -10.45
CA ASN A 105 -0.46 3.36 -9.64
C ASN A 105 -1.94 3.29 -9.19
N ASP A 106 -2.68 2.26 -9.59
CA ASP A 106 -4.07 2.04 -9.24
C ASP A 106 -4.15 1.09 -8.04
N LYS A 107 -4.43 1.65 -6.86
CA LYS A 107 -4.45 0.91 -5.60
C LYS A 107 -5.52 -0.19 -5.59
N ASP A 108 -6.68 0.08 -6.17
CA ASP A 108 -7.79 -0.87 -6.21
C ASP A 108 -7.45 -2.08 -7.07
N VAL A 109 -6.80 -1.85 -8.21
CA VAL A 109 -6.34 -2.92 -9.09
C VAL A 109 -5.21 -3.71 -8.46
N LEU A 110 -4.25 -3.04 -7.80
CA LEU A 110 -3.17 -3.71 -7.10
C LEU A 110 -3.67 -4.56 -5.94
N GLN A 111 -4.63 -4.04 -5.17
CA GLN A 111 -5.21 -4.72 -4.03
C GLN A 111 -5.96 -5.98 -4.48
N LYS A 112 -6.84 -5.87 -5.48
CA LYS A 112 -7.58 -7.03 -6.01
C LYS A 112 -6.64 -8.07 -6.62
N LEU A 113 -5.59 -7.64 -7.32
CA LEU A 113 -4.58 -8.54 -7.87
C LEU A 113 -3.78 -9.22 -6.74
N GLY A 114 -3.41 -8.49 -5.69
CA GLY A 114 -2.70 -9.01 -4.52
C GLY A 114 -3.53 -10.01 -3.73
N GLU A 115 -4.79 -9.68 -3.44
CA GLU A 115 -5.75 -10.57 -2.78
C GLU A 115 -6.00 -11.84 -3.59
N ALA A 116 -6.26 -11.71 -4.90
CA ALA A 116 -6.52 -12.85 -5.77
C ALA A 116 -5.30 -13.76 -5.96
N MET A 117 -4.09 -13.19 -5.88
CA MET A 117 -2.83 -13.94 -5.91
C MET A 117 -2.50 -14.61 -4.57
N GLY A 118 -3.27 -14.30 -3.51
CA GLY A 118 -2.99 -14.71 -2.14
C GLY A 118 -1.71 -14.07 -1.60
N LEU A 119 -1.31 -12.94 -2.18
CA LEU A 119 -0.22 -12.06 -1.79
C LEU A 119 -0.78 -10.94 -0.91
N ALA A 120 -1.66 -11.28 0.03
CA ALA A 120 -2.12 -10.35 1.04
C ALA A 120 -0.88 -9.80 1.73
N VAL A 121 -0.53 -8.55 1.42
CA VAL A 121 0.51 -7.79 2.10
C VAL A 121 0.08 -7.74 3.56
N THR A 122 0.63 -8.67 4.35
CA THR A 122 0.82 -8.43 5.77
C THR A 122 1.67 -7.16 5.84
N GLY A 123 1.12 -6.12 6.43
CA GLY A 123 1.62 -4.76 6.38
C GLY A 123 3.12 -4.58 6.64
N ASP A 124 3.61 -3.42 6.23
CA ASP A 124 4.97 -2.90 6.38
C ASP A 124 6.04 -3.43 5.39
N ALA A 125 6.02 -2.91 4.16
CA ALA A 125 7.26 -2.64 3.41
C ALA A 125 7.01 -1.62 2.27
N ALA A 126 7.12 -0.34 2.62
CA ALA A 126 7.58 0.76 1.78
C ALA A 126 6.87 1.03 0.43
N THR A 127 5.92 1.98 0.42
CA THR A 127 6.08 3.19 -0.41
C THR A 127 5.62 4.43 0.35
N SER A 128 6.56 5.35 0.56
CA SER A 128 6.31 6.71 1.06
C SER A 128 5.98 7.60 -0.13
N ALA A 129 4.76 8.13 -0.18
CA ALA A 129 4.48 9.49 -0.66
C ALA A 129 3.03 9.85 -0.32
N GLY A 130 2.86 10.96 0.38
CA GLY A 130 1.62 11.36 1.01
C GLY A 130 0.54 11.88 0.07
N ASN A 131 -0.65 11.94 0.69
CA ASN A 131 -1.66 12.99 0.60
C ASN A 131 -3.02 12.56 0.03
N SER A 132 -3.88 12.14 0.97
CA SER A 132 -5.26 12.61 1.22
C SER A 132 -6.23 12.65 0.03
N ALA A 133 -7.29 11.86 0.09
CA ALA A 133 -8.54 12.21 0.78
C ALA A 133 -9.68 11.31 0.27
N ALA A 134 -10.50 10.83 1.22
CA ALA A 134 -11.90 10.37 1.04
C ALA A 134 -12.10 9.14 0.12
N ASP A 135 -12.84 8.11 0.47
CA ASP A 135 -13.86 7.90 1.50
C ASP A 135 -14.04 6.38 1.58
N GLU A 136 -14.10 5.86 2.81
CA GLU A 136 -15.01 4.81 3.29
C GLU A 136 -15.17 3.50 2.48
N GLU A 137 -14.55 2.43 2.99
CA GLU A 137 -15.24 1.22 3.45
C GLU A 137 -14.19 0.34 4.16
N ASP A 138 -13.80 0.79 5.35
CA ASP A 138 -13.21 -0.08 6.37
C ASP A 138 -14.38 -0.81 7.02
N GLU A 139 -14.35 -2.13 7.05
CA GLU A 139 -14.90 -2.86 8.18
C GLU A 139 -14.28 -4.26 8.22
N ALA A 140 -12.99 -4.32 8.54
CA ALA A 140 -12.35 -5.53 9.04
C ALA A 140 -11.03 -5.19 9.73
N GLY A 141 -11.07 -4.33 10.75
CA GLY A 141 -9.85 -3.73 11.27
C GLY A 141 -9.75 -3.44 12.76
N ASN A 142 -10.73 -3.79 13.61
CA ASN A 142 -10.52 -3.79 15.07
C ASN A 142 -11.56 -4.69 15.74
N GLU A 143 -11.16 -5.86 16.20
CA GLU A 143 -12.03 -6.84 16.85
C GLU A 143 -12.48 -6.43 18.28
N ASP A 144 -12.30 -5.17 18.70
CA ASP A 144 -12.68 -4.68 20.03
C ASP A 144 -13.10 -3.19 20.07
N GLU A 145 -13.31 -2.52 18.93
CA GLU A 145 -13.78 -1.12 18.96
C GLU A 145 -15.31 -1.12 19.08
N SER A 146 -15.80 -0.90 20.31
CA SER A 146 -17.25 -0.87 20.55
C SER A 146 -17.92 0.14 19.64
N ILE A 147 -19.01 -0.28 19.00
CA ILE A 147 -19.84 0.55 18.12
C ILE A 147 -20.26 1.84 18.85
N VAL A 148 -20.47 1.79 20.18
CA VAL A 148 -20.82 2.98 20.95
C VAL A 148 -19.65 3.95 21.15
N HIS A 149 -18.41 3.45 21.24
CA HIS A 149 -17.20 4.30 21.31
C HIS A 149 -16.94 4.99 19.98
N HIS A 150 -17.06 4.25 18.88
CA HIS A 150 -16.91 4.79 17.53
C HIS A 150 -17.96 5.86 17.23
N CYS A 151 -19.26 5.55 17.42
CA CYS A 151 -20.32 6.53 17.17
C CYS A 151 -20.16 7.78 18.05
N ALA A 152 -19.70 7.64 19.29
CA ALA A 152 -19.48 8.78 20.17
C ALA A 152 -18.23 9.61 19.83
N SER A 153 -17.18 9.01 19.27
CA SER A 153 -15.97 9.73 18.88
C SER A 153 -16.18 10.63 17.66
N VAL A 154 -17.06 10.22 16.73
CA VAL A 154 -17.39 10.97 15.50
C VAL A 154 -18.68 11.80 15.62
N GLY A 155 -19.38 11.75 16.76
CA GLY A 155 -20.63 12.49 16.97
C GLY A 155 -21.84 11.94 16.21
N ASP A 156 -21.82 10.66 15.82
CA ASP A 156 -22.91 10.00 15.10
C ASP A 156 -24.06 9.62 16.07
N VAL A 157 -24.97 10.57 16.25
CA VAL A 157 -26.16 10.41 17.09
C VAL A 157 -27.14 9.37 16.53
N GLU A 158 -27.23 9.19 15.21
CA GLU A 158 -28.16 8.23 14.60
C GLU A 158 -27.62 6.81 14.68
N GLY A 159 -26.32 6.62 14.44
CA GLY A 159 -25.61 5.36 14.68
C GLY A 159 -25.67 4.94 16.14
N LEU A 160 -25.45 5.87 17.08
CA LEU A 160 -25.53 5.59 18.52
C LEU A 160 -26.93 5.11 18.93
N LYS A 161 -28.00 5.76 18.43
CA LYS A 161 -29.39 5.31 18.69
C LYS A 161 -29.67 3.92 18.13
N THR A 162 -29.12 3.61 16.96
CA THR A 162 -29.29 2.32 16.30
C THR A 162 -28.55 1.21 17.07
N ALA A 163 -27.33 1.50 17.55
CA ALA A 163 -26.54 0.59 18.37
C ALA A 163 -27.25 0.28 19.69
N LEU A 164 -27.77 1.30 20.37
CA LEU A 164 -28.54 1.12 21.61
C LEU A 164 -29.85 0.34 21.38
N SER A 165 -30.53 0.59 20.26
CA SER A 165 -31.74 -0.17 19.87
C SER A 165 -31.43 -1.63 19.56
N SER A 166 -30.20 -1.91 19.13
CA SER A 166 -29.69 -3.27 18.85
C SER A 166 -29.16 -3.98 20.11
N GLY A 167 -29.18 -3.31 21.26
CA GLY A 167 -28.77 -3.90 22.55
C GLY A 167 -27.31 -3.66 22.92
N ALA A 168 -26.61 -2.73 22.26
CA ALA A 168 -25.28 -2.31 22.68
C ALA A 168 -25.32 -1.71 24.09
N ASP A 169 -24.27 -1.96 24.88
CA ASP A 169 -24.15 -1.39 26.22
C ASP A 169 -23.64 0.05 26.13
N LYS A 170 -24.45 1.00 26.60
CA LYS A 170 -24.07 2.42 26.64
C LYS A 170 -22.92 2.69 27.62
N ASP A 171 -22.78 1.83 28.62
CA ASP A 171 -21.80 1.93 29.71
C ASP A 171 -20.59 1.02 29.45
N GLU A 172 -20.43 0.52 28.22
CA GLU A 172 -19.28 -0.27 27.81
C GLU A 172 -17.98 0.50 28.01
N GLU A 173 -17.02 -0.16 28.64
CA GLU A 173 -15.68 0.36 28.91
C GLU A 173 -14.68 -0.32 27.99
N ASP A 174 -13.79 0.46 27.38
CA ASP A 174 -12.68 -0.09 26.61
C ASP A 174 -11.56 -0.66 27.52
N SER A 175 -10.47 -1.12 26.90
CA SER A 175 -9.29 -1.65 27.61
C SER A 175 -8.63 -0.65 28.58
N GLU A 176 -8.96 0.64 28.49
CA GLU A 176 -8.47 1.71 29.36
C GLU A 176 -9.52 2.19 30.38
N GLY A 177 -10.71 1.56 30.44
CA GLY A 177 -11.81 1.96 31.31
C GLY A 177 -12.59 3.18 30.81
N ARG A 178 -12.49 3.51 29.51
CA ARG A 178 -13.15 4.67 28.91
C ARG A 178 -14.49 4.26 28.32
N THR A 179 -15.52 5.04 28.65
CA THR A 179 -16.87 4.90 28.10
C THR A 179 -17.07 5.76 26.86
N ALA A 180 -18.15 5.52 26.11
CA ALA A 180 -18.55 6.34 24.96
C ALA A 180 -18.57 7.85 25.28
N LEU A 181 -18.97 8.23 26.50
CA LEU A 181 -18.97 9.62 26.95
C LEU A 181 -17.56 10.24 27.02
N HIS A 182 -16.53 9.46 27.35
CA HIS A 182 -15.14 9.94 27.36
C HIS A 182 -14.70 10.34 25.95
N PHE A 183 -15.09 9.57 24.94
CA PHE A 183 -14.79 9.87 23.54
C PHE A 183 -15.53 11.14 23.09
N ALA A 184 -16.84 11.24 23.32
CA ALA A 184 -17.61 12.44 22.96
C ALA A 184 -17.03 13.72 23.58
N CYS A 185 -16.67 13.67 24.87
CA CYS A 185 -16.05 14.82 25.55
C CYS A 185 -14.65 15.15 25.02
N GLY A 186 -13.86 14.15 24.65
CA GLY A 186 -12.48 14.32 24.14
C GLY A 186 -12.43 14.98 22.77
N TYR A 187 -13.39 14.67 21.90
CA TYR A 187 -13.48 15.21 20.54
C TYR A 187 -14.38 16.46 20.45
N GLY A 188 -15.07 16.83 21.54
CA GLY A 188 -15.89 18.04 21.60
C GLY A 188 -17.28 17.85 20.98
N GLU A 189 -17.72 16.60 20.82
CA GLU A 189 -19.02 16.25 20.26
C GLU A 189 -20.09 16.28 21.34
N VAL A 190 -21.19 16.99 21.07
CA VAL A 190 -22.36 17.05 21.95
C VAL A 190 -23.39 16.05 21.43
N ILE A 191 -23.33 14.83 21.97
CA ILE A 191 -24.29 13.75 21.70
C ILE A 191 -25.51 13.80 22.62
#